data_AF-A0A5N3VAB8-F1
#
_entry.id   AF-A0A5N3VAB8-F1
#
_cell.length_a   1.000
_cell.length_b   1.000
_cell.length_c   1.000
_cell.angle_alpha   90.00
_cell.angle_beta   90.00
_cell.angle_gamma   90.00
#
_symmetry.space_group_name_H-M   'P 1'
#
loop_
_entity.id
_entity.type
_entity.pdbx_description
1 polymer ?
#
loop_
_entity_poly.entity_id
_entity_poly.type
_entity_poly.pdbx_seq_one_letter_code
_entity_poly.pdbx_strand_id
1 'polypeptide(L)'
;LFWSIMFPKSDVLSQDDLRKKLYQTFKDRGVLDTLKTQLRNQLIHELMQPVLSGKVQSPSISVEENSLLIGASNCLVADHLKRCGCEYSLSVFFPESGLAKEKVLTMQNLLHLLKISPESSLYKSLISGFDKENQKGFLIQFLKELAEYHQNKESCNMGTQTSSTFPFKDSLAEKLQLIDNEFAGACPQQPKLESLEVKLNEYKREIEQRLRAEMSQKLKYFKDTEIVKVKMEEKRKCEKEFAEFRNEFERNCQAKSEALMSQEKITLERIQKHQENETKEIYAQRQLLLKDIDLLRGREAELKQRIEAFELAQRLQEEKNKSMTDELRRRELNIKTIEETYDQKLKNELLKYQLELKEDYITRTNRLIEDERKNKEKAVHLQEELAALNCKKEELDRSINRVKELELELESVRAQCLALTKQNHMLSEKVKETSDYSLLKEGKLELQAQNKLLKQQVEDMKSENMHLLNRKKLLFF
;
A
#
# COMPACT_ATOMS: atom_id res chain seq x y z
N LEU A 1 -6.27 2.50 -31.94
CA LEU A 1 -7.59 2.65 -31.28
C LEU A 1 -7.43 2.20 -29.84
N PHE A 2 -7.71 3.12 -28.93
CA PHE A 2 -7.26 3.19 -27.53
C PHE A 2 -7.76 2.05 -26.63
N TRP A 3 -6.84 1.44 -25.88
CA TRP A 3 -7.16 0.75 -24.62
C TRP A 3 -6.78 1.69 -23.47
N SER A 4 -7.77 2.41 -22.93
CA SER A 4 -7.62 3.18 -21.69
C SER A 4 -7.68 2.22 -20.51
N ILE A 5 -6.53 1.93 -19.93
CA ILE A 5 -6.39 1.37 -18.59
C ILE A 5 -6.83 2.47 -17.61
N MET A 6 -8.07 2.40 -17.15
CA MET A 6 -8.54 3.21 -16.02
C MET A 6 -7.89 2.66 -14.74
N PHE A 7 -6.88 3.36 -14.26
CA PHE A 7 -6.50 3.31 -12.85
C PHE A 7 -7.74 3.61 -12.00
N PRO A 8 -8.10 2.78 -11.00
CA PRO A 8 -9.12 3.17 -10.05
C PRO A 8 -8.59 4.39 -9.30
N LYS A 9 -9.28 5.52 -9.47
CA LYS A 9 -9.06 6.73 -8.69
C LYS A 9 -9.09 6.35 -7.22
N SER A 10 -8.03 6.69 -6.49
CA SER A 10 -8.01 6.63 -5.05
C SER A 10 -9.14 7.50 -4.53
N ASP A 11 -10.27 6.90 -4.18
CA ASP A 11 -11.32 7.55 -3.41
C ASP A 11 -10.68 8.04 -2.12
N VAL A 12 -10.47 9.35 -2.03
CA VAL A 12 -10.15 10.02 -0.78
C VAL A 12 -11.40 9.87 0.09
N LEU A 13 -11.45 8.76 0.82
CA LEU A 13 -12.52 8.47 1.75
C LEU A 13 -12.62 9.63 2.74
N SER A 14 -13.79 10.26 2.80
CA SER A 14 -14.11 11.21 3.86
C SER A 14 -13.90 10.53 5.22
N GLN A 15 -13.43 11.29 6.21
CA GLN A 15 -13.21 10.80 7.57
C GLN A 15 -14.45 10.07 8.14
N ASP A 16 -15.64 10.51 7.75
CA ASP A 16 -16.89 9.89 8.17
C ASP A 16 -17.20 8.58 7.44
N ASP A 17 -16.75 8.42 6.19
CA ASP A 17 -16.87 7.15 5.45
C ASP A 17 -15.89 6.12 5.98
N LEU A 18 -14.69 6.55 6.37
CA LEU A 18 -13.71 5.71 7.06
C LEU A 18 -14.25 5.25 8.42
N ARG A 19 -14.86 6.14 9.21
CA ARG A 19 -15.51 5.81 10.49
C ARG A 19 -16.66 4.81 10.32
N LYS A 20 -17.53 5.04 9.32
CA LYS A 20 -18.64 4.13 9.01
C LYS A 20 -18.13 2.75 8.59
N LYS A 21 -17.09 2.68 7.74
CA LYS A 21 -16.46 1.41 7.35
C LYS A 21 -15.81 0.71 8.54
N LEU A 22 -15.08 1.41 9.39
CA LEU A 22 -14.49 0.84 10.61
C LEU A 22 -15.55 0.29 11.55
N TYR A 23 -16.61 1.07 11.82
CA TYR A 23 -17.73 0.63 12.64
C TYR A 23 -18.39 -0.62 12.06
N GLN A 24 -18.63 -0.65 10.75
CA GLN A 24 -19.19 -1.81 10.07
C GLN A 24 -18.25 -3.02 10.12
N THR A 25 -16.94 -2.84 9.91
CA THR A 25 -15.97 -3.94 10.00
C THR A 25 -15.85 -4.51 11.41
N PHE A 26 -15.94 -3.68 12.46
CA PHE A 26 -15.92 -4.16 13.84
C PHE A 26 -17.22 -4.84 14.23
N LYS A 27 -18.35 -4.39 13.67
CA LYS A 27 -19.66 -5.04 13.82
C LYS A 27 -19.69 -6.41 13.14
N ASP A 28 -19.24 -6.49 11.88
CA ASP A 28 -19.25 -7.73 11.09
C ASP A 28 -18.26 -8.77 11.62
N ARG A 29 -17.14 -8.32 12.22
CA ARG A 29 -16.18 -9.22 12.90
C ARG A 29 -16.58 -9.60 14.33
N GLY A 30 -17.69 -9.08 14.85
CA GLY A 30 -18.16 -9.38 16.22
C GLY A 30 -17.26 -8.83 17.35
N VAL A 31 -16.32 -7.93 17.04
CA VAL A 31 -15.36 -7.36 18.02
C VAL A 31 -15.91 -6.08 18.67
N LEU A 32 -16.99 -5.52 18.12
CA LEU A 32 -17.59 -4.26 18.57
C LEU A 32 -17.98 -4.30 20.06
N ASP A 33 -18.60 -5.39 20.52
CA ASP A 33 -19.04 -5.52 21.91
C ASP A 33 -17.87 -5.72 22.87
N THR A 34 -16.82 -6.43 22.44
CA THR A 34 -15.58 -6.59 23.21
C THR A 34 -14.86 -5.25 23.37
N LEU A 35 -14.78 -4.46 22.28
CA LEU A 35 -14.16 -3.13 22.29
C LEU A 35 -14.95 -2.15 23.15
N LYS A 36 -16.29 -2.18 23.07
CA LYS A 36 -17.18 -1.35 23.90
C LYS A 36 -17.04 -1.68 25.39
N THR A 37 -16.87 -2.97 25.70
CA THR A 37 -16.63 -3.43 27.09
C THR A 37 -15.25 -3.02 27.58
N GLN A 38 -14.21 -3.13 26.76
CA GLN A 38 -12.86 -2.67 27.10
C GLN A 38 -12.80 -1.15 27.30
N LEU A 39 -13.44 -0.36 26.43
CA LEU A 39 -13.54 1.09 26.57
C LEU A 39 -14.33 1.49 27.82
N ARG A 40 -15.44 0.81 28.13
CA ARG A 40 -16.15 1.03 29.40
C ARG A 40 -15.28 0.71 30.61
N ASN A 41 -14.55 -0.40 30.58
CA ASN A 41 -13.66 -0.79 31.68
C ASN A 41 -12.49 0.19 31.84
N GLN A 42 -11.93 0.70 30.74
CA GLN A 42 -10.91 1.75 30.78
C GLN A 42 -11.48 3.07 31.33
N LEU A 43 -12.65 3.50 30.87
CA LEU A 43 -13.30 4.71 31.38
C LEU A 43 -13.66 4.58 32.85
N ILE A 44 -14.17 3.42 33.28
CA ILE A 44 -14.43 3.13 34.69
C ILE A 44 -13.12 3.14 35.46
N HIS A 45 -12.04 2.57 34.96
CA HIS A 45 -10.74 2.58 35.62
C HIS A 45 -10.13 3.99 35.71
N GLU A 46 -10.33 4.84 34.69
CA GLU A 46 -9.91 6.25 34.71
C GLU A 46 -10.78 7.10 35.64
N LEU A 47 -12.08 6.82 35.72
CA LEU A 47 -13.01 7.50 36.64
C LEU A 47 -12.90 6.99 38.09
N MET A 48 -12.47 5.74 38.28
CA MET A 48 -12.23 5.13 39.60
C MET A 48 -10.80 5.34 40.11
N GLN A 49 -9.87 5.78 39.27
CA GLN A 49 -8.63 6.35 39.79
C GLN A 49 -9.00 7.65 40.53
N PRO A 50 -8.80 7.71 41.86
CA PRO A 50 -8.92 8.98 42.55
C PRO A 50 -7.85 9.86 41.94
N VAL A 51 -8.27 10.97 41.36
CA VAL A 51 -7.43 12.07 40.88
C VAL A 51 -6.23 12.18 41.82
N LEU A 52 -5.05 11.84 41.30
CA LEU A 52 -3.75 12.11 41.90
C LEU A 52 -3.51 13.63 41.91
N SER A 53 -4.29 14.34 42.73
CA SER A 53 -4.15 15.76 43.06
C SER A 53 -5.23 16.11 44.09
N GLY A 54 -4.97 15.79 45.36
CA GLY A 54 -5.84 16.20 46.46
C GLY A 54 -5.74 15.28 47.67
N LYS A 55 -4.59 15.27 48.33
CA LYS A 55 -4.49 14.83 49.72
C LYS A 55 -5.45 15.68 50.55
N VAL A 56 -6.69 15.23 50.75
CA VAL A 56 -7.48 15.65 51.90
C VAL A 56 -7.08 14.72 53.02
N GLN A 57 -5.98 15.09 53.68
CA GLN A 57 -5.73 14.64 55.04
C GLN A 57 -6.86 15.23 55.89
N SER A 58 -7.85 14.42 56.25
CA SER A 58 -8.63 14.68 57.46
C SER A 58 -7.74 14.34 58.67
N PRO A 59 -7.60 15.23 59.67
CA PRO A 59 -6.67 15.03 60.76
C PRO A 59 -7.11 13.85 61.63
N SER A 60 -6.20 12.90 61.83
CA SER A 60 -6.32 11.87 62.86
C SER A 60 -6.17 12.52 64.24
N ILE A 61 -7.28 12.71 64.93
CA ILE A 61 -7.34 12.93 66.38
C ILE A 61 -8.32 11.91 66.95
N SER A 62 -8.00 11.37 68.13
CA SER A 62 -8.62 10.26 68.89
C SER A 62 -10.15 10.08 68.77
N VAL A 63 -10.61 9.24 67.84
CA VAL A 63 -12.05 9.09 67.47
C VAL A 63 -12.38 7.62 67.14
N GLU A 64 -12.16 6.67 68.06
CA GLU A 64 -12.64 5.30 67.85
C GLU A 64 -14.12 5.15 68.27
N GLU A 65 -14.51 5.79 69.39
CA GLU A 65 -15.92 5.87 69.82
C GLU A 65 -16.76 6.77 68.89
N ASN A 66 -16.21 7.91 68.42
CA ASN A 66 -16.96 8.77 67.48
C ASN A 66 -17.00 8.20 66.05
N SER A 67 -16.07 7.32 65.63
CA SER A 67 -16.16 6.70 64.28
C SER A 67 -17.27 5.65 64.22
N LEU A 68 -17.48 4.90 65.30
CA LEU A 68 -18.62 3.99 65.43
C LEU A 68 -19.93 4.75 65.54
N LEU A 69 -19.98 5.85 66.30
CA LEU A 69 -21.18 6.70 66.40
C LEU A 69 -21.53 7.36 65.06
N ILE A 70 -20.56 7.88 64.32
CA ILE A 70 -20.76 8.42 62.97
C ILE A 70 -21.26 7.32 62.01
N GLY A 71 -20.67 6.12 62.08
CA GLY A 71 -21.13 4.97 61.30
C GLY A 71 -22.57 4.56 61.64
N ALA A 72 -22.93 4.57 62.92
CA ALA A 72 -24.30 4.34 63.37
C ALA A 72 -25.26 5.43 62.90
N SER A 73 -24.91 6.71 63.02
CA SER A 73 -25.70 7.83 62.51
C SER A 73 -25.96 7.69 61.01
N ASN A 74 -24.93 7.36 60.22
CA ASN A 74 -25.08 7.14 58.79
C ASN A 74 -25.98 5.93 58.49
N CYS A 75 -25.91 4.86 59.29
CA CYS A 75 -26.80 3.70 59.15
C CYS A 75 -28.26 4.04 59.46
N LEU A 76 -28.54 4.90 60.46
CA LEU A 76 -29.90 5.38 60.77
C LEU A 76 -30.51 6.14 59.60
N VAL A 77 -29.73 7.02 58.97
CA VAL A 77 -30.16 7.80 57.81
C VAL A 77 -30.35 6.88 56.60
N ALA A 78 -29.44 5.93 56.37
CA ALA A 78 -29.57 4.96 55.28
C ALA A 78 -30.81 4.05 55.42
N ASP A 79 -31.13 3.54 56.62
CA ASP A 79 -32.37 2.78 56.87
C ASP A 79 -33.60 3.64 56.59
N HIS A 80 -33.60 4.89 57.05
CA HIS A 80 -34.72 5.81 56.80
C HIS A 80 -34.91 6.11 55.31
N LEU A 81 -33.85 6.47 54.57
CA LEU A 81 -33.90 6.73 53.12
C LEU A 81 -34.38 5.51 52.34
N LYS A 82 -33.95 4.30 52.75
CA LYS A 82 -34.39 3.04 52.16
C LYS A 82 -35.89 2.80 52.38
N ARG A 83 -36.41 3.04 53.59
CA ARG A 83 -37.84 2.82 53.90
C ARG A 83 -38.75 3.92 53.36
N CYS A 84 -38.25 5.13 53.17
CA CYS A 84 -38.96 6.22 52.49
C CYS A 84 -38.98 6.09 50.96
N GLY A 85 -38.33 5.07 50.38
CA GLY A 85 -38.28 4.86 48.93
C GLY A 85 -37.45 5.89 48.17
N CYS A 86 -36.53 6.59 48.85
CA CYS A 86 -35.67 7.60 48.25
C CYS A 86 -34.45 6.96 47.56
N GLU A 87 -34.68 6.13 46.54
CA GLU A 87 -33.64 5.31 45.88
C GLU A 87 -32.50 6.15 45.29
N TYR A 88 -32.82 7.31 44.70
CA TYR A 88 -31.83 8.22 44.14
C TYR A 88 -30.90 8.77 45.23
N SER A 89 -31.47 9.36 46.29
CA SER A 89 -30.69 9.89 47.42
C SER A 89 -29.88 8.79 48.11
N LEU A 90 -30.43 7.58 48.23
CA LEU A 90 -29.74 6.42 48.79
C LEU A 90 -28.52 6.00 47.93
N SER A 91 -28.66 6.04 46.60
CA SER A 91 -27.59 5.67 45.66
C SER A 91 -26.38 6.62 45.70
N VAL A 92 -26.62 7.90 46.01
CA VAL A 92 -25.59 8.92 46.22
C VAL A 92 -25.03 8.85 47.65
N PHE A 93 -25.89 8.61 48.64
CA PHE A 93 -25.52 8.59 50.05
C PHE A 93 -24.55 7.46 50.42
N PHE A 94 -24.69 6.24 49.87
CA PHE A 94 -23.77 5.13 50.16
C PHE A 94 -22.29 5.44 49.84
N PRO A 95 -21.93 5.88 48.62
CA PRO A 95 -20.55 6.25 48.31
C PRO A 95 -20.07 7.50 49.06
N GLU A 96 -20.93 8.50 49.29
CA GLU A 96 -20.54 9.73 50.03
C GLU A 96 -20.33 9.49 51.52
N SER A 97 -21.10 8.60 52.14
CA SER A 97 -21.02 8.28 53.58
C SER A 97 -19.98 7.21 53.92
N GLY A 98 -19.33 6.61 52.92
CA GLY A 98 -18.39 5.50 53.11
C GLY A 98 -19.03 4.21 53.61
N LEU A 99 -20.37 4.10 53.54
CA LEU A 99 -21.10 2.90 53.96
C LEU A 99 -21.12 1.86 52.84
N ALA A 100 -20.60 0.67 53.13
CA ALA A 100 -20.78 -0.49 52.25
C ALA A 100 -22.24 -0.98 52.34
N LYS A 101 -22.85 -1.34 51.20
CA LYS A 101 -24.23 -1.89 51.14
C LYS A 101 -24.48 -3.09 52.08
N GLU A 102 -23.42 -3.76 52.53
CA GLU A 102 -23.46 -4.96 53.37
C GLU A 102 -23.26 -4.68 54.88
N LYS A 103 -22.82 -3.48 55.28
CA LYS A 103 -22.57 -3.12 56.70
C LYS A 103 -23.72 -2.34 57.33
N VAL A 104 -24.96 -2.82 57.17
CA VAL A 104 -26.10 -2.23 57.90
C VAL A 104 -26.10 -2.81 59.32
N LEU A 105 -25.77 -1.99 60.31
CA LEU A 105 -25.77 -2.39 61.72
C LEU A 105 -27.14 -2.92 62.14
N THR A 106 -27.16 -4.05 62.86
CA THR A 106 -28.38 -4.62 63.44
C THR A 106 -28.95 -3.71 64.52
N MET A 107 -30.29 -3.68 64.68
CA MET A 107 -31.00 -2.85 65.65
C MET A 107 -30.41 -2.92 67.07
N GLN A 108 -30.10 -4.12 67.52
CA GLN A 108 -29.54 -4.39 68.85
C GLN A 108 -28.16 -3.74 69.02
N ASN A 109 -27.35 -3.71 67.95
CA ASN A 109 -26.05 -3.06 67.94
C ASN A 109 -26.19 -1.54 68.00
N LEU A 110 -27.20 -0.96 67.33
CA LEU A 110 -27.50 0.48 67.38
C LEU A 110 -27.96 0.91 68.78
N LEU A 111 -28.86 0.16 69.42
CA LEU A 111 -29.34 0.45 70.78
C LEU A 111 -28.20 0.33 71.82
N HIS A 112 -27.33 -0.68 71.67
CA HIS A 112 -26.14 -0.84 72.49
C HIS A 112 -25.15 0.33 72.29
N LEU A 113 -24.97 0.79 71.05
CA LEU A 113 -24.08 1.92 70.75
C LEU A 113 -24.61 3.26 71.29
N LEU A 114 -25.95 3.43 71.32
CA LEU A 114 -26.63 4.59 71.90
C LEU A 114 -26.71 4.54 73.44
N LYS A 115 -26.11 3.52 74.09
CA LYS A 115 -26.09 3.31 75.55
C LYS A 115 -27.49 3.26 76.17
N ILE A 116 -28.48 2.74 75.45
CA ILE A 116 -29.84 2.54 75.97
C ILE A 116 -29.88 1.20 76.71
N SER A 117 -30.14 1.22 78.02
CA SER A 117 -30.08 0.00 78.83
C SER A 117 -31.23 -0.97 78.51
N PRO A 118 -30.98 -2.29 78.46
CA PRO A 118 -32.01 -3.29 78.23
C PRO A 118 -33.15 -3.28 79.25
N GLU A 119 -32.87 -2.81 80.48
CA GLU A 119 -33.87 -2.71 81.54
C GLU A 119 -34.77 -1.47 81.40
N SER A 120 -34.39 -0.49 80.58
CA SER A 120 -35.15 0.76 80.41
C SER A 120 -36.50 0.51 79.74
N SER A 121 -37.52 1.28 80.15
CA SER A 121 -38.84 1.26 79.49
C SER A 121 -38.74 1.64 78.01
N LEU A 122 -37.85 2.58 77.68
CA LEU A 122 -37.58 3.04 76.31
C LEU A 122 -37.01 1.91 75.42
N TYR A 123 -36.10 1.09 75.94
CA TYR A 123 -35.58 -0.07 75.20
C TYR A 123 -36.69 -1.10 74.88
N LYS A 124 -37.55 -1.39 75.86
CA LYS A 124 -38.67 -2.34 75.70
C LYS A 124 -39.73 -1.83 74.72
N SER A 125 -40.05 -0.53 74.74
CA SER A 125 -40.94 0.11 73.76
C SER A 125 -40.35 0.07 72.35
N LEU A 126 -39.07 0.42 72.18
CA LEU A 126 -38.40 0.43 70.88
C LEU A 126 -38.30 -0.96 70.24
N ILE A 127 -38.05 -2.01 71.02
CA ILE A 127 -38.03 -3.39 70.52
C ILE A 127 -39.44 -3.87 70.16
N SER A 128 -40.42 -3.62 71.03
CA SER A 128 -41.81 -4.09 70.78
C SER A 128 -42.52 -3.36 69.65
N GLY A 129 -42.15 -2.09 69.40
CA GLY A 129 -42.65 -1.30 68.27
C GLY A 129 -41.99 -1.66 66.93
N PHE A 130 -40.83 -2.31 66.94
CA PHE A 130 -40.08 -2.63 65.71
C PHE A 130 -40.74 -3.74 64.87
N ASP A 131 -41.33 -4.74 65.51
CA ASP A 131 -41.95 -5.92 64.87
C ASP A 131 -43.35 -5.63 64.28
N LYS A 132 -43.96 -4.50 64.62
CA LYS A 132 -45.27 -4.08 64.09
C LYS A 132 -45.06 -3.17 62.87
N GLU A 133 -45.43 -3.64 61.68
CA GLU A 133 -45.50 -2.93 60.38
C GLU A 133 -44.93 -1.49 60.33
N ASN A 134 -43.59 -1.38 60.33
CA ASN A 134 -42.91 -0.09 60.28
C ASN A 134 -42.67 0.39 58.85
N GLN A 135 -43.69 1.01 58.25
CA GLN A 135 -43.58 1.69 56.96
C GLN A 135 -42.61 2.90 56.97
N LYS A 136 -42.12 3.38 58.13
CA LYS A 136 -41.40 4.68 58.24
C LYS A 136 -39.95 4.66 58.77
N GLY A 137 -39.36 3.48 59.03
CA GLY A 137 -37.95 3.34 59.44
C GLY A 137 -37.67 3.53 60.93
N PHE A 138 -36.53 3.03 61.40
CA PHE A 138 -36.18 3.06 62.84
C PHE A 138 -36.03 4.47 63.41
N LEU A 139 -35.43 5.38 62.63
CA LEU A 139 -35.22 6.77 63.04
C LEU A 139 -36.52 7.48 63.43
N ILE A 140 -37.60 7.27 62.66
CA ILE A 140 -38.91 7.88 62.93
C ILE A 140 -39.53 7.29 64.22
N GLN A 141 -39.41 5.99 64.45
CA GLN A 141 -39.93 5.35 65.65
C GLN A 141 -39.17 5.83 66.89
N PHE A 142 -37.85 5.93 66.80
CA PHE A 142 -37.01 6.46 67.87
C PHE A 142 -37.38 7.88 68.29
N LEU A 143 -37.62 8.77 67.32
CA LEU A 143 -38.03 10.15 67.59
C LEU A 143 -39.43 10.26 68.21
N LYS A 144 -40.37 9.39 67.82
CA LYS A 144 -41.71 9.33 68.42
C LYS A 144 -41.67 8.90 69.88
N GLU A 145 -40.95 7.82 70.18
CA GLU A 145 -40.81 7.29 71.54
C GLU A 145 -40.09 8.29 72.46
N LEU A 146 -39.09 9.02 71.95
CA LEU A 146 -38.47 10.11 72.71
C LEU A 146 -39.46 11.26 72.99
N ALA A 147 -40.26 11.64 72.00
CA ALA A 147 -41.27 12.68 72.19
C ALA A 147 -42.33 12.28 73.24
N GLU A 148 -42.76 11.02 73.25
CA GLU A 148 -43.70 10.47 74.23
C GLU A 148 -43.06 10.29 75.63
N TYR A 149 -41.79 9.89 75.69
CA TYR A 149 -41.05 9.75 76.95
C TYR A 149 -40.88 11.09 77.69
N HIS A 150 -40.70 12.19 76.96
CA HIS A 150 -40.60 13.52 77.54
C HIS A 150 -41.95 14.10 78.02
N GLN A 151 -43.08 13.61 77.52
CA GLN A 151 -44.41 14.03 77.98
C GLN A 151 -44.81 13.36 79.31
N ASN A 152 -44.28 12.18 79.63
CA ASN A 152 -44.65 11.40 80.83
C ASN A 152 -43.81 11.70 82.09
N LYS A 153 -42.97 12.75 82.08
CA LYS A 153 -42.07 13.09 83.19
C LYS A 153 -42.51 14.37 83.92
N GLU A 154 -43.78 14.42 84.34
CA GLU A 154 -44.20 15.32 85.42
C GLU A 154 -43.84 14.71 86.79
N SER A 155 -43.35 15.55 87.68
CA SER A 155 -42.61 15.23 88.90
C SER A 155 -43.43 14.53 89.99
N CYS A 156 -42.89 13.44 90.56
CA CYS A 156 -43.33 12.91 91.86
C CYS A 156 -42.16 12.93 92.86
N ASN A 157 -42.16 13.92 93.76
CA ASN A 157 -41.36 13.93 94.99
C ASN A 157 -42.13 13.17 96.09
N MET A 158 -41.51 12.19 96.74
CA MET A 158 -42.04 11.54 97.95
C MET A 158 -40.97 11.51 99.03
N GLY A 159 -41.25 12.20 100.15
CA GLY A 159 -40.39 12.28 101.33
C GLY A 159 -40.57 11.08 102.28
N THR A 160 -39.55 10.85 103.11
CA THR A 160 -39.50 9.84 104.16
C THR A 160 -39.39 10.51 105.53
N GLN A 161 -40.17 10.07 106.53
CA GLN A 161 -39.81 10.22 107.95
C GLN A 161 -40.31 9.04 108.79
N THR A 162 -39.47 8.67 109.76
CA THR A 162 -39.56 7.53 110.67
C THR A 162 -39.78 8.03 112.11
N SER A 163 -40.46 7.18 112.90
CA SER A 163 -40.26 6.91 114.33
C SER A 163 -41.33 7.34 115.35
N SER A 164 -41.63 6.33 116.17
CA SER A 164 -42.49 6.20 117.33
C SER A 164 -41.88 6.81 118.60
N THR A 165 -42.71 7.18 119.59
CA THR A 165 -42.66 6.68 120.99
C THR A 165 -43.67 7.44 121.87
N PHE A 166 -44.50 6.69 122.60
CA PHE A 166 -45.19 7.05 123.85
C PHE A 166 -45.53 5.72 124.57
N PRO A 167 -45.91 5.68 125.87
CA PRO A 167 -45.97 6.74 126.87
C PRO A 167 -45.40 6.34 128.27
N PHE A 168 -45.29 7.33 129.16
CA PHE A 168 -45.05 7.21 130.59
C PHE A 168 -46.31 7.68 131.32
N LYS A 169 -46.90 6.86 132.22
CA LYS A 169 -47.61 7.26 133.45
C LYS A 169 -48.19 6.06 134.22
N ASP A 170 -47.68 5.92 135.45
CA ASP A 170 -48.34 5.53 136.70
C ASP A 170 -49.21 4.26 136.67
N SER A 171 -48.56 3.09 136.83
CA SER A 171 -49.23 1.80 136.97
C SER A 171 -48.52 0.93 138.00
N LEU A 172 -49.26 0.54 139.04
CA LEU A 172 -49.08 -0.60 139.95
C LEU A 172 -47.78 -0.69 140.78
N ALA A 173 -46.65 -0.21 140.26
CA ALA A 173 -45.34 -0.28 140.89
C ALA A 173 -45.29 0.47 142.22
N GLU A 174 -45.86 1.67 142.31
CA GLU A 174 -45.92 2.44 143.56
C GLU A 174 -46.84 1.80 144.62
N LYS A 175 -47.88 1.07 144.21
CA LYS A 175 -48.77 0.35 145.13
C LYS A 175 -48.14 -0.95 145.64
N LEU A 176 -47.36 -1.63 144.81
CA LEU A 176 -46.55 -2.78 145.22
C LEU A 176 -45.44 -2.35 146.19
N GLN A 177 -44.84 -1.18 145.98
CA GLN A 177 -43.80 -0.65 146.86
C GLN A 177 -44.30 -0.36 148.29
N LEU A 178 -45.57 0.02 148.47
CA LEU A 178 -46.19 0.19 149.79
C LEU A 178 -46.42 -1.16 150.50
N ILE A 179 -46.79 -2.21 149.76
CA ILE A 179 -46.94 -3.58 150.28
C ILE A 179 -45.56 -4.15 150.64
N ASP A 180 -44.55 -3.92 149.79
CA ASP A 180 -43.17 -4.33 150.04
C ASP A 180 -42.61 -3.63 151.30
N ASN A 181 -42.96 -2.36 151.54
CA ASN A 181 -42.55 -1.64 152.76
C ASN A 181 -43.23 -2.15 154.04
N GLU A 182 -44.48 -2.64 153.95
CA GLU A 182 -45.22 -3.21 155.08
C GLU A 182 -44.76 -4.65 155.40
N PHE A 183 -44.31 -5.41 154.38
CA PHE A 183 -43.72 -6.75 154.55
C PHE A 183 -42.22 -6.75 154.89
N ALA A 184 -41.47 -5.72 154.51
CA ALA A 184 -40.06 -5.58 154.87
C ALA A 184 -39.82 -5.50 156.40
N GLY A 185 -40.81 -5.03 157.16
CA GLY A 185 -40.75 -4.95 158.63
C GLY A 185 -41.20 -6.22 159.38
N ALA A 186 -41.82 -7.19 158.70
CA ALA A 186 -42.45 -8.37 159.33
C ALA A 186 -41.66 -9.68 159.16
N CYS A 187 -40.60 -9.70 158.35
CA CYS A 187 -39.63 -10.79 158.37
C CYS A 187 -38.59 -10.52 159.46
N PRO A 188 -38.45 -11.35 160.51
CA PRO A 188 -37.30 -11.24 161.39
C PRO A 188 -36.04 -11.44 160.54
N GLN A 189 -35.24 -10.38 160.39
CA GLN A 189 -33.89 -10.47 159.86
C GLN A 189 -33.15 -11.53 160.69
N GLN A 190 -33.05 -12.74 160.15
CA GLN A 190 -32.09 -13.71 160.63
C GLN A 190 -30.79 -13.38 159.91
N PRO A 191 -29.83 -12.67 160.54
CA PRO A 191 -28.55 -12.35 159.92
C PRO A 191 -27.80 -13.60 159.42
N LYS A 192 -28.15 -14.79 159.93
CA LYS A 192 -27.63 -16.07 159.41
C LYS A 192 -28.16 -16.43 158.02
N LEU A 193 -29.43 -16.16 157.68
CA LEU A 193 -30.00 -16.51 156.38
C LEU A 193 -29.53 -15.53 155.28
N GLU A 194 -29.52 -14.22 155.56
CA GLU A 194 -28.99 -13.20 154.66
C GLU A 194 -27.49 -13.42 154.39
N SER A 195 -26.71 -13.81 155.41
CA SER A 195 -25.28 -14.15 155.22
C SER A 195 -25.06 -15.38 154.33
N LEU A 196 -26.00 -16.33 154.32
CA LEU A 196 -25.95 -17.51 153.46
C LEU A 196 -26.36 -17.17 152.04
N GLU A 197 -27.38 -16.33 151.85
CA GLU A 197 -27.84 -15.86 150.54
C GLU A 197 -26.80 -14.97 149.85
N VAL A 198 -26.15 -14.07 150.60
CA VAL A 198 -25.03 -13.26 150.10
C VAL A 198 -23.88 -14.16 149.66
N LYS A 199 -23.49 -15.16 150.47
CA LYS A 199 -22.46 -16.14 150.09
C LYS A 199 -22.86 -16.96 148.86
N LEU A 200 -24.13 -17.36 148.75
CA LEU A 200 -24.63 -18.13 147.61
C LEU A 200 -24.63 -17.31 146.31
N ASN A 201 -24.97 -16.02 146.38
CA ASN A 201 -24.88 -15.09 145.27
C ASN A 201 -23.44 -14.71 144.91
N GLU A 202 -22.53 -14.66 145.88
CA GLU A 202 -21.09 -14.56 145.65
C GLU A 202 -20.56 -15.79 144.91
N TYR A 203 -20.88 -16.99 145.35
CA TYR A 203 -20.51 -18.22 144.64
C TYR A 203 -21.11 -18.27 143.22
N LYS A 204 -22.37 -17.85 143.04
CA LYS A 204 -23.00 -17.75 141.72
C LYS A 204 -22.26 -16.75 140.82
N ARG A 205 -21.94 -15.56 141.33
CA ARG A 205 -21.14 -14.56 140.58
C ARG A 205 -19.75 -15.07 140.26
N GLU A 206 -19.08 -15.75 141.19
CA GLU A 206 -17.77 -16.36 140.95
C GLU A 206 -17.84 -17.43 139.87
N ILE A 207 -18.85 -18.31 139.91
CA ILE A 207 -19.05 -19.35 138.88
C ILE A 207 -19.34 -18.70 137.52
N GLU A 208 -20.23 -17.71 137.46
CA GLU A 208 -20.53 -16.97 136.23
C GLU A 208 -19.31 -16.21 135.69
N GLN A 209 -18.49 -15.64 136.57
CA GLN A 209 -17.28 -14.92 136.19
C GLN A 209 -16.20 -15.89 135.69
N ARG A 210 -16.05 -17.06 136.34
CA ARG A 210 -15.18 -18.15 135.86
C ARG A 210 -15.66 -18.67 134.50
N LEU A 211 -16.97 -18.89 134.32
CA LEU A 211 -17.53 -19.34 133.06
C LEU A 211 -17.38 -18.29 131.95
N ARG A 212 -17.61 -17.01 132.25
CA ARG A 212 -17.38 -15.90 131.30
C ARG A 212 -15.90 -15.79 130.94
N ALA A 213 -15.00 -15.95 131.90
CA ALA A 213 -13.57 -15.95 131.65
C ALA A 213 -13.15 -17.13 130.75
N GLU A 214 -13.62 -18.34 131.05
CA GLU A 214 -13.36 -19.54 130.24
C GLU A 214 -13.93 -19.39 128.81
N MET A 215 -15.16 -18.89 128.67
CA MET A 215 -15.76 -18.62 127.37
C MET A 215 -15.00 -17.54 126.59
N SER A 216 -14.56 -16.48 127.26
CA SER A 216 -13.76 -15.42 126.63
C SER A 216 -12.40 -15.95 126.16
N GLN A 217 -11.77 -16.85 126.94
CA GLN A 217 -10.51 -17.48 126.60
C GLN A 217 -10.68 -18.45 125.42
N LYS A 218 -11.73 -19.27 125.41
CA LYS A 218 -12.06 -20.16 124.28
C LYS A 218 -12.36 -19.37 123.00
N LEU A 219 -13.10 -18.27 123.12
CA LEU A 219 -13.44 -17.40 121.99
C LEU A 219 -12.20 -16.66 121.47
N LYS A 220 -11.28 -16.26 122.35
CA LYS A 220 -9.99 -15.70 121.99
C LYS A 220 -9.12 -16.73 121.26
N TYR A 221 -9.00 -17.95 121.79
CA TYR A 221 -8.28 -19.05 121.14
C TYR A 221 -8.86 -19.35 119.75
N PHE A 222 -10.18 -19.45 119.62
CA PHE A 222 -10.85 -19.69 118.34
C PHE A 222 -10.57 -18.57 117.33
N LYS A 223 -10.63 -17.29 117.76
CA LYS A 223 -10.32 -16.14 116.91
C LYS A 223 -8.85 -16.10 116.49
N ASP A 224 -7.93 -16.32 117.41
CA ASP A 224 -6.50 -16.16 117.17
C ASP A 224 -5.92 -17.36 116.42
N THR A 225 -6.48 -18.56 116.61
CA THR A 225 -5.93 -19.81 116.06
C THR A 225 -6.78 -20.37 114.93
N GLU A 226 -8.05 -20.67 115.16
CA GLU A 226 -8.89 -21.37 114.18
C GLU A 226 -9.26 -20.46 112.99
N ILE A 227 -9.64 -19.20 113.24
CA ILE A 227 -9.90 -18.24 112.14
C ILE A 227 -8.63 -17.99 111.32
N VAL A 228 -7.46 -17.88 111.97
CA VAL A 228 -6.19 -17.68 111.25
C VAL A 228 -5.83 -18.90 110.42
N LYS A 229 -6.00 -20.13 110.95
CA LYS A 229 -5.82 -21.37 110.17
C LYS A 229 -6.71 -21.41 108.95
N VAL A 230 -8.01 -21.15 109.10
CA VAL A 230 -8.97 -21.12 107.97
C VAL A 230 -8.56 -20.06 106.95
N LYS A 231 -8.22 -18.83 107.39
CA LYS A 231 -7.75 -17.78 106.47
C LYS A 231 -6.48 -18.19 105.70
N MET A 232 -5.52 -18.83 106.37
CA MET A 232 -4.29 -19.31 105.74
C MET A 232 -4.56 -20.47 104.77
N GLU A 233 -5.52 -21.35 105.10
CA GLU A 233 -5.90 -22.45 104.22
C GLU A 233 -6.62 -21.96 102.96
N GLU A 234 -7.60 -21.07 103.11
CA GLU A 234 -8.31 -20.46 102.00
C GLU A 234 -7.36 -19.63 101.12
N LYS A 235 -6.45 -18.84 101.72
CA LYS A 235 -5.42 -18.12 100.96
C LYS A 235 -4.57 -19.09 100.12
N ARG A 236 -4.15 -20.22 100.69
CA ARG A 236 -3.37 -21.24 99.97
C ARG A 236 -4.17 -21.90 98.85
N LYS A 237 -5.47 -22.17 99.07
CA LYS A 237 -6.36 -22.70 98.03
C LYS A 237 -6.48 -21.70 96.88
N CYS A 238 -6.79 -20.44 97.19
CA CYS A 238 -6.86 -19.39 96.17
C CYS A 238 -5.54 -19.25 95.41
N GLU A 239 -4.39 -19.22 96.09
CA GLU A 239 -3.07 -19.14 95.43
C GLU A 239 -2.80 -20.31 94.48
N LYS A 240 -3.20 -21.53 94.86
CA LYS A 240 -3.11 -22.72 93.99
C LYS A 240 -4.02 -22.59 92.77
N GLU A 241 -5.29 -22.25 92.96
CA GLU A 241 -6.23 -22.04 91.85
C GLU A 241 -5.76 -20.94 90.90
N PHE A 242 -5.21 -19.84 91.42
CA PHE A 242 -4.62 -18.79 90.61
C PHE A 242 -3.39 -19.27 89.83
N ALA A 243 -2.53 -20.10 90.41
CA ALA A 243 -1.38 -20.68 89.71
C ALA A 243 -1.81 -21.65 88.62
N GLU A 244 -2.81 -22.50 88.88
CA GLU A 244 -3.39 -23.43 87.90
C GLU A 244 -4.02 -22.67 86.73
N PHE A 245 -4.81 -21.62 87.01
CA PHE A 245 -5.41 -20.76 86.00
C PHE A 245 -4.34 -20.09 85.12
N ARG A 246 -3.27 -19.56 85.72
CA ARG A 246 -2.14 -18.97 84.96
C ARG A 246 -1.46 -20.01 84.06
N ASN A 247 -1.20 -21.20 84.58
CA ASN A 247 -0.55 -22.27 83.82
C ASN A 247 -1.43 -22.78 82.67
N GLU A 248 -2.76 -22.84 82.87
CA GLU A 248 -3.70 -23.20 81.80
C GLU A 248 -3.80 -22.09 80.75
N PHE A 249 -3.87 -20.83 81.18
CA PHE A 249 -3.86 -19.68 80.27
C PHE A 249 -2.58 -19.64 79.44
N GLU A 250 -1.42 -19.83 80.06
CA GLU A 250 -0.13 -19.87 79.37
C GLU A 250 -0.06 -21.00 78.35
N ARG A 251 -0.48 -22.23 78.72
CA ARG A 251 -0.57 -23.36 77.79
C ARG A 251 -1.49 -23.08 76.61
N ASN A 252 -2.65 -22.46 76.86
CA ASN A 252 -3.59 -22.08 75.80
C ASN A 252 -3.01 -21.01 74.88
N CYS A 253 -2.28 -20.03 75.42
CA CYS A 253 -1.58 -19.02 74.62
C CYS A 253 -0.46 -19.64 73.78
N GLN A 254 0.36 -20.52 74.37
CA GLN A 254 1.42 -21.24 73.67
C GLN A 254 0.85 -22.09 72.53
N ALA A 255 -0.18 -22.91 72.79
CA ALA A 255 -0.81 -23.74 71.77
C ALA A 255 -1.40 -22.91 70.61
N LYS A 256 -2.03 -21.76 70.92
CA LYS A 256 -2.51 -20.83 69.88
C LYS A 256 -1.37 -20.24 69.06
N SER A 257 -0.28 -19.83 69.72
CA SER A 257 0.90 -19.29 69.05
C SER A 257 1.55 -20.33 68.14
N GLU A 258 1.73 -21.56 68.60
CA GLU A 258 2.29 -22.67 67.81
C GLU A 258 1.41 -23.02 66.62
N ALA A 259 0.08 -23.05 66.80
CA ALA A 259 -0.86 -23.28 65.71
C ALA A 259 -0.73 -22.17 64.64
N LEU A 260 -0.68 -20.90 65.04
CA LEU A 260 -0.48 -19.78 64.11
C LEU A 260 0.88 -19.84 63.40
N MET A 261 1.97 -20.13 64.12
CA MET A 261 3.30 -20.30 63.53
C MET A 261 3.34 -21.46 62.53
N SER A 262 2.67 -22.58 62.83
CA SER A 262 2.58 -23.71 61.91
C SER A 262 1.79 -23.36 60.65
N GLN A 263 0.70 -22.61 60.79
CA GLN A 263 -0.10 -22.13 59.68
C GLN A 263 0.69 -21.15 58.80
N GLU A 264 1.37 -20.17 59.42
CA GLU A 264 2.23 -19.22 58.73
C GLU A 264 3.32 -19.94 57.93
N LYS A 265 4.01 -20.90 58.56
CA LYS A 265 5.03 -21.72 57.90
C LYS A 265 4.49 -22.43 56.66
N ILE A 266 3.33 -23.09 56.77
CA ILE A 266 2.70 -23.79 55.64
C ILE A 266 2.36 -22.81 54.51
N THR A 267 1.83 -21.62 54.85
CA THR A 267 1.52 -20.61 53.83
C THR A 267 2.77 -20.05 53.15
N LEU A 268 3.83 -19.80 53.90
CA LEU A 268 5.11 -19.33 53.36
C LEU A 268 5.75 -20.37 52.44
N GLU A 269 5.76 -21.65 52.82
CA GLU A 269 6.28 -22.73 51.97
C GLU A 269 5.50 -22.86 50.66
N ARG A 270 4.17 -22.69 50.69
CA ARG A 270 3.35 -22.69 49.47
C ARG A 270 3.68 -21.50 48.55
N ILE A 271 3.82 -20.31 49.12
CA ILE A 271 4.18 -19.10 48.37
C ILE A 271 5.56 -19.25 47.75
N GLN A 272 6.55 -19.70 48.52
CA GLN A 272 7.90 -19.93 48.02
C GLN A 272 7.91 -20.95 46.87
N LYS A 273 7.21 -22.09 47.03
CA LYS A 273 7.11 -23.10 45.97
C LYS A 273 6.44 -22.55 44.71
N HIS A 274 5.43 -21.69 44.86
CA HIS A 274 4.80 -21.04 43.72
C HIS A 274 5.77 -20.11 42.99
N GLN A 275 6.50 -19.26 43.71
CA GLN A 275 7.52 -18.37 43.14
C GLN A 275 8.65 -19.16 42.44
N GLU A 276 9.10 -20.28 43.02
CA GLU A 276 10.07 -21.16 42.39
C GLU A 276 9.55 -21.80 41.09
N ASN A 277 8.26 -22.11 41.02
CA ASN A 277 7.65 -22.66 39.81
C ASN A 277 7.48 -21.57 38.74
N GLU A 278 7.01 -20.37 39.12
CA GLU A 278 6.87 -19.24 38.20
C GLU A 278 8.21 -18.83 37.60
N THR A 279 9.27 -18.76 38.41
CA THR A 279 10.62 -18.44 37.92
C THR A 279 11.15 -19.50 36.94
N LYS A 280 10.89 -20.79 37.20
CA LYS A 280 11.23 -21.87 36.26
C LYS A 280 10.44 -21.77 34.96
N GLU A 281 9.15 -21.45 35.03
CA GLU A 281 8.30 -21.30 33.85
C GLU A 281 8.71 -20.09 33.01
N ILE A 282 8.92 -18.92 33.63
CA ILE A 282 9.43 -17.71 32.96
C ILE A 282 10.78 -18.01 32.29
N TYR A 283 11.67 -18.73 32.98
CA TYR A 283 12.95 -19.12 32.40
C TYR A 283 12.76 -20.04 31.19
N ALA A 284 11.90 -21.06 31.28
CA ALA A 284 11.61 -21.96 30.17
C ALA A 284 11.02 -21.22 28.96
N GLN A 285 10.06 -20.33 29.19
CA GLN A 285 9.47 -19.48 28.15
C GLN A 285 10.54 -18.57 27.51
N ARG A 286 11.40 -17.93 28.31
CA ARG A 286 12.52 -17.12 27.81
C ARG A 286 13.47 -17.93 26.94
N GLN A 287 13.82 -19.15 27.34
CA GLN A 287 14.69 -20.02 26.56
C GLN A 287 14.05 -20.45 25.23
N LEU A 288 12.73 -20.71 25.22
CA LEU A 288 11.99 -21.01 24.00
C LEU A 288 12.00 -19.80 23.05
N LEU A 289 11.70 -18.60 23.56
CA LEU A 289 11.74 -17.36 22.77
C LEU A 289 13.13 -17.09 22.20
N LEU A 290 14.20 -17.35 22.95
CA LEU A 290 15.57 -17.21 22.44
C LEU A 290 15.84 -18.16 21.27
N LYS A 291 15.41 -19.43 21.37
CA LYS A 291 15.53 -20.39 20.27
C LYS A 291 14.74 -19.96 19.04
N ASP A 292 13.54 -19.43 19.22
CA ASP A 292 12.72 -18.92 18.12
C ASP A 292 13.37 -17.71 17.45
N ILE A 293 13.96 -16.79 18.23
CA ILE A 293 14.73 -15.65 17.70
C ILE A 293 15.91 -16.12 16.86
N ASP A 294 16.68 -17.09 17.35
CA ASP A 294 17.84 -17.62 16.61
C ASP A 294 17.42 -18.35 15.33
N LEU A 295 16.30 -19.09 15.37
CA LEU A 295 15.70 -19.72 14.19
C LEU A 295 15.28 -18.67 13.16
N LEU A 296 14.63 -17.58 13.59
CA LEU A 296 14.22 -16.49 12.72
C LEU A 296 15.43 -15.77 12.11
N ARG A 297 16.48 -15.50 12.89
CA ARG A 297 17.74 -14.94 12.39
C ARG A 297 18.39 -15.83 11.33
N GLY A 298 18.38 -17.15 11.53
CA GLY A 298 18.86 -18.11 10.54
C GLY A 298 18.08 -18.01 9.22
N ARG A 299 16.74 -18.01 9.30
CA ARG A 299 15.87 -17.84 8.12
C ARG A 299 16.07 -16.50 7.42
N GLU A 300 16.23 -15.42 8.18
CA GLU A 300 16.49 -14.08 7.64
C GLU A 300 17.82 -14.04 6.88
N ALA A 301 18.88 -14.66 7.44
CA ALA A 301 20.17 -14.75 6.77
C ALA A 301 20.09 -15.58 5.47
N GLU A 302 19.39 -16.70 5.47
CA GLU A 302 19.16 -17.51 4.26
C GLU A 302 18.37 -16.74 3.18
N LEU A 303 17.32 -16.04 3.58
CA LEU A 303 16.53 -15.21 2.65
C LEU A 303 17.39 -14.08 2.06
N LYS A 304 18.20 -13.43 2.89
CA LYS A 304 19.13 -12.39 2.42
C LYS A 304 20.12 -12.93 1.39
N GLN A 305 20.73 -14.09 1.64
CA GLN A 305 21.62 -14.74 0.67
C GLN A 305 20.89 -15.09 -0.64
N ARG A 306 19.65 -15.57 -0.56
CA ARG A 306 18.85 -15.87 -1.77
C ARG A 306 18.52 -14.60 -2.57
N ILE A 307 18.19 -13.51 -1.90
CA ILE A 307 17.93 -12.21 -2.55
C ILE A 307 19.20 -11.70 -3.22
N GLU A 308 20.34 -11.70 -2.53
CA GLU A 308 21.62 -11.26 -3.09
C GLU A 308 22.03 -12.11 -4.30
N ALA A 309 21.87 -13.43 -4.24
CA ALA A 309 22.12 -14.33 -5.36
C ALA A 309 21.18 -14.08 -6.55
N PHE A 310 19.90 -13.82 -6.27
CA PHE A 310 18.90 -13.50 -7.30
C PHE A 310 19.21 -12.16 -7.97
N GLU A 311 19.54 -11.11 -7.21
CA GLU A 311 19.93 -9.81 -7.75
C GLU A 311 21.20 -9.91 -8.61
N LEU A 312 22.19 -10.70 -8.18
CA LEU A 312 23.39 -10.94 -8.98
C LEU A 312 23.06 -11.63 -10.31
N ALA A 313 22.22 -12.67 -10.28
CA ALA A 313 21.79 -13.38 -11.47
C ALA A 313 21.00 -12.47 -12.44
N GLN A 314 20.13 -11.62 -11.89
CA GLN A 314 19.39 -10.63 -12.67
C GLN A 314 20.33 -9.64 -13.34
N ARG A 315 21.31 -9.07 -12.62
CA ARG A 315 22.29 -8.13 -13.20
C ARG A 315 23.10 -8.77 -14.33
N LEU A 316 23.57 -10.01 -14.14
CA LEU A 316 24.28 -10.75 -15.18
C LEU A 316 23.40 -10.97 -16.43
N GLN A 317 22.13 -11.30 -16.24
CA GLN A 317 21.20 -11.46 -17.37
C GLN A 317 20.92 -10.13 -18.08
N GLU A 318 20.77 -9.04 -17.33
CA GLU A 318 20.61 -7.69 -17.89
C GLU A 318 21.84 -7.26 -18.69
N GLU A 319 23.05 -7.53 -18.20
CA GLU A 319 24.30 -7.26 -18.92
C GLU A 319 24.41 -8.07 -20.21
N LYS A 320 24.06 -9.37 -20.17
CA LYS A 320 24.01 -10.22 -21.36
C LYS A 320 23.00 -9.72 -22.39
N ASN A 321 21.83 -9.27 -21.93
CA ASN A 321 20.83 -8.70 -22.82
C ASN A 321 21.34 -7.39 -23.43
N LYS A 322 21.97 -6.51 -22.65
CA LYS A 322 22.59 -5.27 -23.15
C LYS A 322 23.65 -5.56 -24.21
N SER A 323 24.58 -6.49 -23.95
CA SER A 323 25.63 -6.83 -24.91
C SER A 323 25.04 -7.40 -26.21
N MET A 324 24.02 -8.27 -26.11
CA MET A 324 23.31 -8.79 -27.28
C MET A 324 22.60 -7.68 -28.06
N THR A 325 21.93 -6.74 -27.37
CA THR A 325 21.27 -5.61 -28.04
C THR A 325 22.26 -4.70 -28.75
N ASP A 326 23.45 -4.47 -28.18
CA ASP A 326 24.48 -3.64 -28.80
C ASP A 326 25.17 -4.35 -29.98
N GLU A 327 25.32 -5.67 -29.92
CA GLU A 327 25.74 -6.48 -31.07
C GLU A 327 24.72 -6.43 -32.21
N LEU A 328 23.42 -6.56 -31.91
CA LEU A 328 22.36 -6.45 -32.90
C LEU A 328 22.33 -5.05 -33.52
N ARG A 329 22.40 -3.98 -32.73
CA ARG A 329 22.48 -2.60 -33.23
C ARG A 329 23.67 -2.38 -34.15
N ARG A 330 24.84 -2.93 -33.81
CA ARG A 330 26.03 -2.85 -34.69
C ARG A 330 25.81 -3.58 -36.01
N ARG A 331 25.17 -4.75 -35.99
CA ARG A 331 24.83 -5.50 -37.21
C ARG A 331 23.81 -4.75 -38.06
N GLU A 332 22.75 -4.21 -37.45
CA GLU A 332 21.74 -3.40 -38.12
C GLU A 332 22.37 -2.18 -38.79
N LEU A 333 23.25 -1.46 -38.08
CA LEU A 333 23.97 -0.32 -38.66
C LEU A 333 24.85 -0.74 -39.84
N ASN A 334 25.58 -1.85 -39.72
CA ASN A 334 26.43 -2.35 -40.80
C ASN A 334 25.60 -2.74 -42.04
N ILE A 335 24.47 -3.45 -41.84
CA ILE A 335 23.56 -3.80 -42.93
C ILE A 335 23.03 -2.54 -43.60
N LYS A 336 22.59 -1.55 -42.81
CA LYS A 336 22.11 -0.27 -43.33
C LYS A 336 23.17 0.46 -44.15
N THR A 337 24.42 0.51 -43.68
CA THR A 337 25.53 1.08 -44.46
C THR A 337 25.75 0.30 -45.76
N ILE A 338 25.70 -1.03 -45.73
CA ILE A 338 25.83 -1.86 -46.93
C ILE A 338 24.68 -1.57 -47.92
N GLU A 339 23.43 -1.53 -47.46
CA GLU A 339 22.26 -1.16 -48.28
C GLU A 339 22.45 0.21 -48.93
N GLU A 340 22.82 1.23 -48.16
CA GLU A 340 23.10 2.58 -48.68
C GLU A 340 24.21 2.57 -49.75
N THR A 341 25.26 1.76 -49.57
CA THR A 341 26.31 1.64 -50.58
C THR A 341 25.83 0.95 -51.86
N TYR A 342 24.98 -0.08 -51.75
CA TYR A 342 24.41 -0.75 -52.93
C TYR A 342 23.41 0.14 -53.66
N ASP A 343 22.58 0.88 -52.94
CA ASP A 343 21.68 1.88 -53.51
C ASP A 343 22.45 2.96 -54.27
N GLN A 344 23.56 3.43 -53.70
CA GLN A 344 24.41 4.42 -54.38
C GLN A 344 25.07 3.82 -55.63
N LYS A 345 25.57 2.58 -55.57
CA LYS A 345 26.10 1.87 -56.75
C LYS A 345 25.04 1.71 -57.83
N LEU A 346 23.83 1.30 -57.46
CA LEU A 346 22.72 1.15 -58.39
C LEU A 346 22.36 2.48 -59.07
N LYS A 347 22.29 3.58 -58.30
CA LYS A 347 22.07 4.93 -58.85
C LYS A 347 23.17 5.33 -59.82
N ASN A 348 24.43 5.05 -59.49
CA ASN A 348 25.58 5.37 -60.34
C ASN A 348 25.54 4.58 -61.66
N GLU A 349 25.28 3.27 -61.61
CA GLU A 349 25.14 2.43 -62.82
C GLU A 349 23.96 2.89 -63.68
N LEU A 350 22.82 3.20 -63.07
CA LEU A 350 21.65 3.70 -63.80
C LEU A 350 21.97 5.03 -64.49
N LEU A 351 22.68 5.94 -63.83
CA LEU A 351 23.12 7.20 -64.41
C LEU A 351 24.13 6.98 -65.54
N LYS A 352 25.05 6.03 -65.39
CA LYS A 352 25.99 5.64 -66.44
C LYS A 352 25.27 5.12 -67.69
N TYR A 353 24.33 4.19 -67.55
CA TYR A 353 23.50 3.73 -68.67
C TYR A 353 22.70 4.85 -69.34
N GLN A 354 22.16 5.80 -68.55
CA GLN A 354 21.48 6.97 -69.10
C GLN A 354 22.41 7.88 -69.90
N LEU A 355 23.65 8.06 -69.47
CA LEU A 355 24.66 8.84 -70.20
C LEU A 355 25.08 8.12 -71.48
N GLU A 356 25.40 6.83 -71.41
CA GLU A 356 25.75 6.00 -72.57
C GLU A 356 24.65 6.05 -73.65
N LEU A 357 23.37 5.93 -73.25
CA LEU A 357 22.25 6.03 -74.18
C LEU A 357 22.15 7.42 -74.84
N LYS A 358 22.44 8.50 -74.10
CA LYS A 358 22.47 9.86 -74.64
C LYS A 358 23.65 10.06 -75.58
N GLU A 359 24.83 9.56 -75.23
CA GLU A 359 26.03 9.61 -76.08
C GLU A 359 25.83 8.82 -77.38
N ASP A 360 25.23 7.64 -77.31
CA ASP A 360 24.84 6.85 -78.48
C ASP A 360 23.87 7.60 -79.38
N TYR A 361 22.85 8.24 -78.78
CA TYR A 361 21.89 9.05 -79.51
C TYR A 361 22.57 10.24 -80.22
N ILE A 362 23.45 10.96 -79.51
CA ILE A 362 24.23 12.06 -80.09
C ILE A 362 25.12 11.55 -81.22
N THR A 363 25.80 10.43 -81.02
CA THR A 363 26.70 9.83 -82.02
C THR A 363 25.94 9.41 -83.28
N ARG A 364 24.76 8.78 -83.14
CA ARG A 364 23.88 8.43 -84.26
C ARG A 364 23.39 9.68 -84.99
N THR A 365 22.95 10.70 -84.26
CA THR A 365 22.49 11.97 -84.83
C THR A 365 23.61 12.68 -85.59
N ASN A 366 24.82 12.76 -85.03
CA ASN A 366 25.98 13.35 -85.70
C ASN A 366 26.38 12.59 -86.97
N ARG A 367 26.33 11.24 -86.94
CA ARG A 367 26.59 10.42 -88.13
C ARG A 367 25.56 10.70 -89.23
N LEU A 368 24.27 10.77 -88.87
CA LEU A 368 23.21 11.10 -89.82
C LEU A 368 23.40 12.50 -90.44
N ILE A 369 23.78 13.50 -89.64
CA ILE A 369 24.08 14.85 -90.13
C ILE A 369 25.24 14.83 -91.12
N GLU A 370 26.31 14.11 -90.81
CA GLU A 370 27.49 14.00 -91.68
C GLU A 370 27.18 13.24 -92.99
N ASP A 371 26.38 12.18 -92.92
CA ASP A 371 25.91 11.46 -94.10
C ASP A 371 24.95 12.31 -94.95
N GLU A 372 24.07 13.10 -94.33
CA GLU A 372 23.20 14.06 -95.01
C GLU A 372 24.03 15.14 -95.72
N ARG A 373 25.09 15.64 -95.07
CA ARG A 373 26.05 16.60 -95.66
C ARG A 373 26.75 16.00 -96.89
N LYS A 374 27.30 14.79 -96.78
CA LYS A 374 27.94 14.07 -97.91
C LYS A 374 26.96 13.81 -99.05
N ASN A 375 25.71 13.46 -98.74
CA ASN A 375 24.69 13.25 -99.76
C ASN A 375 24.32 14.56 -100.47
N LYS A 376 24.24 15.68 -99.75
CA LYS A 376 24.06 17.01 -100.35
C LYS A 376 25.24 17.38 -101.26
N GLU A 377 26.48 17.15 -100.84
CA GLU A 377 27.67 17.37 -101.67
C GLU A 377 27.66 16.53 -102.94
N LYS A 378 27.34 15.22 -102.84
CA LYS A 378 27.20 14.35 -104.00
C LYS A 378 26.08 14.81 -104.94
N ALA A 379 24.95 15.27 -104.39
CA ALA A 379 23.84 15.79 -105.18
C ALA A 379 24.26 17.05 -105.96
N VAL A 380 25.01 17.96 -105.34
CA VAL A 380 25.58 19.15 -106.01
C VAL A 380 26.57 18.73 -107.10
N HIS A 381 27.50 17.82 -106.81
CA HIS A 381 28.46 17.33 -107.81
C HIS A 381 27.76 16.68 -109.02
N LEU A 382 26.75 15.81 -108.79
CA LEU A 382 25.96 15.22 -109.86
C LEU A 382 25.20 16.28 -110.66
N GLN A 383 24.70 17.34 -110.00
CA GLN A 383 24.04 18.46 -110.68
C GLN A 383 25.03 19.23 -111.58
N GLU A 384 26.26 19.45 -111.12
CA GLU A 384 27.34 20.07 -111.90
C GLU A 384 27.73 19.21 -113.11
N GLU A 385 27.88 17.89 -112.93
CA GLU A 385 28.14 16.94 -114.03
C GLU A 385 27.00 16.93 -115.05
N LEU A 386 25.74 16.90 -114.59
CA LEU A 386 24.57 16.98 -115.47
C LEU A 386 24.54 18.30 -116.25
N ALA A 387 24.89 19.43 -115.62
CA ALA A 387 25.00 20.71 -116.31
C ALA A 387 26.11 20.69 -117.38
N ALA A 388 27.29 20.14 -117.06
CA ALA A 388 28.39 20.00 -118.01
C ALA A 388 28.04 19.09 -119.19
N LEU A 389 27.37 17.96 -118.93
CA LEU A 389 26.85 17.06 -119.98
C LEU A 389 25.82 17.76 -120.87
N ASN A 390 24.91 18.55 -120.29
CA ASN A 390 23.96 19.34 -121.07
C ASN A 390 24.67 20.38 -121.95
N CYS A 391 25.67 21.10 -121.44
CA CYS A 391 26.48 22.01 -122.26
C CYS A 391 27.18 21.27 -123.42
N LYS A 392 27.75 20.08 -123.16
CA LYS A 392 28.37 19.24 -124.20
C LYS A 392 27.37 18.73 -125.22
N LYS A 393 26.16 18.36 -124.78
CA LYS A 393 25.06 18.00 -125.66
C LYS A 393 24.68 19.18 -126.57
N GLU A 394 24.56 20.38 -126.03
CA GLU A 394 24.28 21.60 -126.81
C GLU A 394 25.40 21.93 -127.82
N GLU A 395 26.67 21.71 -127.46
CA GLU A 395 27.81 21.81 -128.38
C GLU A 395 27.71 20.77 -129.50
N LEU A 396 27.38 19.52 -129.15
CA LEU A 396 27.20 18.44 -130.12
C LEU A 396 26.04 18.75 -131.06
N ASP A 397 24.88 19.18 -130.56
CA ASP A 397 23.72 19.57 -131.36
C ASP A 397 24.09 20.71 -132.34
N ARG A 398 24.86 21.71 -131.87
CA ARG A 398 25.43 22.76 -132.75
C ARG A 398 26.33 22.17 -133.84
N SER A 399 27.21 21.23 -133.50
CA SER A 399 28.10 20.57 -134.47
C SER A 399 27.33 19.68 -135.46
N ILE A 400 26.30 18.96 -135.01
CA ILE A 400 25.41 18.15 -135.86
C ILE A 400 24.70 19.06 -136.86
N ASN A 401 24.18 20.21 -136.42
CA ASN A 401 23.57 21.18 -137.31
C ASN A 401 24.58 21.70 -138.33
N ARG A 402 25.83 21.97 -137.91
CA ARG A 402 26.89 22.37 -138.83
C ARG A 402 27.25 21.28 -139.85
N VAL A 403 27.28 20.01 -139.44
CA VAL A 403 27.49 18.88 -140.36
C VAL A 403 26.35 18.78 -141.36
N LYS A 404 25.08 18.91 -140.93
CA LYS A 404 23.93 18.93 -141.84
C LYS A 404 24.01 20.07 -142.86
N GLU A 405 24.44 21.26 -142.43
CA GLU A 405 24.71 22.38 -143.35
C GLU A 405 25.77 22.01 -144.39
N LEU A 406 26.90 21.46 -143.96
CA LEU A 406 27.99 21.02 -144.85
C LEU A 406 27.58 19.88 -145.78
N GLU A 407 26.74 18.94 -145.32
CA GLU A 407 26.16 17.88 -146.15
C GLU A 407 25.30 18.47 -147.26
N LEU A 408 24.42 19.43 -146.94
CA LEU A 408 23.61 20.15 -147.93
C LEU A 408 24.49 20.92 -148.94
N GLU A 409 25.55 21.58 -148.46
CA GLU A 409 26.53 22.24 -149.33
C GLU A 409 27.22 21.22 -150.26
N LEU A 410 27.61 20.05 -149.73
CA LEU A 410 28.26 18.99 -150.50
C LEU A 410 27.32 18.35 -151.52
N GLU A 411 26.05 18.12 -151.18
CA GLU A 411 25.02 17.64 -152.11
C GLU A 411 24.79 18.66 -153.24
N SER A 412 24.78 19.96 -152.91
CA SER A 412 24.73 21.05 -153.88
C SER A 412 25.94 21.03 -154.82
N VAL A 413 27.15 20.89 -154.29
CA VAL A 413 28.38 20.77 -155.10
C VAL A 413 28.36 19.50 -155.96
N ARG A 414 27.90 18.35 -155.44
CA ARG A 414 27.72 17.12 -156.23
C ARG A 414 26.75 17.33 -157.37
N ALA A 415 25.62 17.99 -157.13
CA ALA A 415 24.65 18.31 -158.16
C ALA A 415 25.26 19.23 -159.23
N GLN A 416 26.05 20.23 -158.83
CA GLN A 416 26.81 21.09 -159.74
C GLN A 416 27.83 20.28 -160.56
N CYS A 417 28.59 19.38 -159.93
CA CYS A 417 29.53 18.49 -160.62
C CYS A 417 28.81 17.59 -161.63
N LEU A 418 27.69 16.96 -161.27
CA LEU A 418 26.89 16.14 -162.19
C LEU A 418 26.38 16.95 -163.38
N ALA A 419 25.91 18.18 -163.16
CA ALA A 419 25.50 19.09 -164.22
C ALA A 419 26.67 19.43 -165.17
N LEU A 420 27.85 19.74 -164.61
CA LEU A 420 29.10 19.95 -165.37
C LEU A 420 29.51 18.70 -166.16
N THR A 421 29.43 17.51 -165.57
CA THR A 421 29.73 16.24 -166.25
C THR A 421 28.75 15.98 -167.40
N LYS A 422 27.47 16.30 -167.24
CA LYS A 422 26.47 16.24 -168.33
C LYS A 422 26.78 17.21 -169.45
N GLN A 423 27.18 18.44 -169.12
CA GLN A 423 27.66 19.42 -170.10
C GLN A 423 28.90 18.90 -170.85
N ASN A 424 29.87 18.32 -170.14
CA ASN A 424 31.05 17.72 -170.74
C ASN A 424 30.70 16.55 -171.65
N HIS A 425 29.73 15.71 -171.25
CA HIS A 425 29.26 14.61 -172.08
C HIS A 425 28.61 15.11 -173.38
N MET A 426 27.76 16.13 -173.32
CA MET A 426 27.20 16.75 -174.53
C MET A 426 28.27 17.35 -175.45
N LEU A 427 29.30 17.99 -174.88
CA LEU A 427 30.45 18.48 -175.66
C LEU A 427 31.22 17.32 -176.31
N SER A 428 31.40 16.21 -175.59
CA SER A 428 32.06 15.01 -176.10
C SER A 428 31.27 14.30 -177.20
N GLU A 429 29.93 14.26 -177.11
CA GLU A 429 29.09 13.71 -178.20
C GLU A 429 29.15 14.58 -179.46
N LYS A 430 29.12 15.92 -179.33
CA LYS A 430 29.34 16.83 -180.48
C LYS A 430 30.68 16.59 -181.18
N VAL A 431 31.72 16.22 -180.43
CA VAL A 431 33.04 15.88 -180.97
C VAL A 431 33.05 14.50 -181.66
N LYS A 432 32.18 13.57 -181.26
CA LYS A 432 32.03 12.26 -181.93
C LYS A 432 31.20 12.34 -183.21
N GLU A 433 30.17 13.18 -183.27
CA GLU A 433 29.40 13.41 -184.52
C GLU A 433 30.23 14.05 -185.65
N THR A 434 31.40 14.63 -185.34
CA THR A 434 32.29 15.28 -186.32
C THR A 434 33.43 14.38 -186.82
N SER A 435 33.34 13.05 -186.65
CA SER A 435 34.45 12.10 -186.88
C SER A 435 34.51 11.40 -188.26
N ASP A 436 33.78 11.86 -189.27
CA ASP A 436 33.83 11.37 -190.68
C ASP A 436 35.10 11.78 -191.47
N TYR A 437 36.07 12.43 -190.81
CA TYR A 437 37.35 12.84 -191.40
C TYR A 437 38.23 11.67 -191.88
N SER A 438 37.97 10.46 -191.38
CA SER A 438 38.68 9.22 -191.74
C SER A 438 38.40 8.77 -193.18
N LEU A 439 37.13 8.86 -193.62
CA LEU A 439 36.66 8.41 -194.94
C LEU A 439 37.11 9.36 -196.07
N LEU A 440 37.29 10.66 -195.76
CA LEU A 440 37.83 11.64 -196.72
C LEU A 440 39.33 11.46 -197.00
N LYS A 441 40.05 10.80 -196.08
CA LYS A 441 41.50 10.58 -196.16
C LYS A 441 41.88 9.37 -197.03
N GLU A 442 41.05 8.34 -197.07
CA GLU A 442 41.22 7.17 -197.96
C GLU A 442 40.96 7.52 -199.42
N GLY A 443 39.90 8.27 -199.74
CA GLY A 443 39.61 8.69 -201.12
C GLY A 443 40.69 9.59 -201.74
N LYS A 444 41.42 10.36 -200.92
CA LYS A 444 42.56 11.18 -201.38
C LYS A 444 43.78 10.33 -201.78
N LEU A 445 44.01 9.20 -201.12
CA LEU A 445 45.12 8.28 -201.42
C LEU A 445 44.87 7.49 -202.70
N GLU A 446 43.63 7.07 -202.97
CA GLU A 446 43.26 6.37 -204.21
C GLU A 446 43.38 7.26 -205.46
N LEU A 447 42.95 8.53 -205.38
CA LEU A 447 43.14 9.51 -206.45
C LEU A 447 44.62 9.86 -206.71
N GLN A 448 45.47 9.74 -205.70
CA GLN A 448 46.91 9.97 -205.83
C GLN A 448 47.65 8.79 -206.48
N ALA A 449 47.14 7.55 -206.32
CA ALA A 449 47.64 6.37 -207.01
C ALA A 449 47.26 6.37 -208.51
N GLN A 450 46.03 6.77 -208.86
CA GLN A 450 45.59 6.90 -210.25
C GLN A 450 46.36 8.00 -211.02
N ASN A 451 46.70 9.12 -210.36
CA ASN A 451 47.52 10.19 -210.96
C ASN A 451 48.98 9.78 -211.23
N LYS A 452 49.55 8.85 -210.44
CA LYS A 452 50.90 8.32 -210.71
C LYS A 452 50.92 7.38 -211.92
N LEU A 453 49.89 6.57 -212.09
CA LEU A 453 49.78 5.63 -213.20
C LEU A 453 49.58 6.35 -214.56
N LEU A 454 48.75 7.39 -214.59
CA LEU A 454 48.54 8.21 -215.79
C LEU A 454 49.79 9.03 -216.18
N LYS A 455 50.60 9.48 -215.22
CA LYS A 455 51.89 10.13 -215.50
C LYS A 455 52.90 9.17 -216.14
N GLN A 456 52.92 7.90 -215.71
CA GLN A 456 53.80 6.88 -216.28
C GLN A 456 53.45 6.60 -217.76
N GLN A 457 52.15 6.51 -218.08
CA GLN A 457 51.67 6.27 -219.45
C GLN A 457 51.99 7.43 -220.42
N VAL A 458 52.05 8.68 -219.92
CA VAL A 458 52.44 9.85 -220.73
C VAL A 458 53.96 9.90 -220.97
N GLU A 459 54.77 9.45 -220.02
CA GLU A 459 56.23 9.35 -220.16
C GLU A 459 56.63 8.25 -221.15
N ASP A 460 55.92 7.11 -221.11
CA ASP A 460 56.13 5.99 -222.03
C ASP A 460 55.77 6.38 -223.47
N MET A 461 54.64 7.07 -223.70
CA MET A 461 54.28 7.63 -225.01
C MET A 461 55.28 8.69 -225.53
N LYS A 462 55.95 9.43 -224.64
CA LYS A 462 57.02 10.38 -225.00
C LYS A 462 58.30 9.67 -225.41
N SER A 463 58.65 8.57 -224.74
CA SER A 463 59.83 7.76 -225.06
C SER A 463 59.70 7.06 -226.41
N GLU A 464 58.50 6.60 -226.75
CA GLU A 464 58.21 5.90 -228.01
C GLU A 464 58.18 6.87 -229.21
N ASN A 465 57.68 8.10 -229.03
CA ASN A 465 57.78 9.17 -230.04
C ASN A 465 59.23 9.63 -230.30
N MET A 466 60.09 9.62 -229.27
CA MET A 466 61.52 9.91 -229.44
C MET A 466 62.25 8.80 -230.23
N HIS A 467 61.80 7.55 -230.12
CA HIS A 467 62.33 6.45 -230.94
C HIS A 467 61.90 6.56 -232.42
N LEU A 468 60.70 7.07 -232.72
CA LEU A 468 60.26 7.38 -234.09
C LEU A 468 61.04 8.56 -234.72
N LEU A 469 61.56 9.50 -233.90
CA LEU A 469 62.33 10.65 -234.38
C LEU A 469 63.82 10.33 -234.62
N ASN A 470 64.43 9.44 -233.82
CA ASN A 470 65.85 9.10 -233.95
C ASN A 470 66.17 8.02 -235.00
N ARG A 471 65.19 7.34 -235.58
CA ARG A 471 65.41 6.48 -236.76
C ARG A 471 65.24 7.20 -238.10
N LYS A 472 64.82 8.47 -238.09
CA LYS A 472 64.83 9.39 -239.25
C LYS A 472 66.19 10.06 -239.50
N LYS A 473 67.26 9.68 -238.78
CA LYS A 473 68.57 10.36 -238.85
C LYS A 473 69.81 9.47 -239.08
N LEU A 474 69.64 8.22 -239.52
CA LEU A 474 70.74 7.43 -240.10
C LEU A 474 70.17 6.45 -241.16
N LEU A 475 70.75 6.50 -242.38
CA LEU A 475 70.47 5.71 -243.61
C LEU A 475 69.42 6.39 -244.55
N PHE A 476 69.71 7.14 -245.64
CA PHE A 476 70.89 7.31 -246.52
C PHE A 476 72.27 7.15 -245.85
N PHE A 477 73.08 6.17 -246.22
CA PHE A 477 72.94 5.21 -247.32
C PHE A 477 72.00 4.04 -247.07
#